data_AF-G3JMS7-F1
#
_entry.id   AF-G3JMS7-F1
#
_cell.length_a   1.000
_cell.length_b   1.000
_cell.length_c   1.000
_cell.angle_alpha   90.00
_cell.angle_beta   90.00
_cell.angle_gamma   90.00
#
_symmetry.space_group_name_H-M   'P 1'
#
loop_
_entity.id
_entity.type
_entity.pdbx_description
1 polymer ?
#
loop_
_entity_poly.entity_id
_entity_poly.type
_entity_poly.pdbx_seq_one_letter_code
_entity_poly.pdbx_strand_id
1 'polypeptide(L)'
;MASLRRPATQFAVAAAPRSSLVPARTPWAGTNRSYAQISRDKITRAMSQQQKLGERGATKEQTMSQMQKAAAMDVFKDGGGPLFPGTFVPIPFSQRPKNPLDLARYQWWRLKSYAQCVLSLLTIKLRSMPNWTTRPQWKVHRGRIAPTARAMYREVLEAFAAGDKATVARLCMPRFAAQLHAAMDRRSPHETVRFEHVKDTRRLVYPRIASHLIHAINPYDKTVLTEQAVVALSSQQQLSRHRKGAAAADDIIPGSLRVQDKIEYVVLARATDTKTYPSTQWRIWGTTGGTTPEAYRAEQAVILKETAHRAGWKDRV
;
A
#
# COMPACT_ATOMS: atom_id res chain seq x y z
N MET A 1 3.49 70.77 39.51
CA MET A 1 3.62 69.31 39.46
C MET A 1 2.46 68.72 38.68
N ALA A 2 2.77 67.74 37.84
CA ALA A 2 1.92 67.11 36.84
C ALA A 2 0.67 66.42 37.41
N SER A 3 -0.43 66.43 36.65
CA SER A 3 -1.10 65.20 36.21
C SER A 3 -2.22 65.54 35.22
N LEU A 4 -1.96 65.22 33.95
CA LEU A 4 -2.89 65.16 32.84
C LEU A 4 -3.76 63.90 32.96
N ARG A 5 -5.09 64.01 32.87
CA ARG A 5 -5.93 63.00 32.19
C ARG A 5 -7.09 63.66 31.45
N ARG A 6 -7.02 63.59 30.13
CA ARG A 6 -8.05 63.93 29.14
C ARG A 6 -8.82 62.65 28.72
N PRO A 7 -9.97 62.78 28.03
CA PRO A 7 -11.08 61.84 28.10
C PRO A 7 -10.97 60.66 27.14
N ALA A 8 -11.77 59.61 27.42
CA ALA A 8 -11.92 58.43 26.59
C ALA A 8 -12.69 58.75 25.29
N THR A 9 -12.04 58.55 24.15
CA THR A 9 -12.66 58.52 22.82
C THR A 9 -12.83 57.07 22.38
N GLN A 10 -14.03 56.78 21.87
CA GLN A 10 -14.48 55.48 21.34
C GLN A 10 -13.70 55.07 20.09
N PHE A 11 -13.52 53.76 19.90
CA PHE A 11 -13.38 53.16 18.58
C PHE A 11 -14.32 51.97 18.43
N ALA A 12 -15.30 52.16 17.54
CA ALA A 12 -16.20 51.14 17.04
C ALA A 12 -15.41 50.15 16.16
N VAL A 13 -15.54 48.85 16.45
CA VAL A 13 -15.01 47.78 15.62
C VAL A 13 -16.05 47.44 14.56
N ALA A 14 -15.80 47.87 13.33
CA ALA A 14 -16.58 47.50 12.17
C ALA A 14 -16.40 45.99 11.87
N ALA A 15 -17.52 45.27 11.82
CA ALA A 15 -17.57 43.88 11.39
C ALA A 15 -17.44 43.80 9.86
N ALA A 16 -16.38 43.13 9.38
CA ALA A 16 -16.21 42.79 7.97
C ALA A 16 -16.90 41.46 7.62
N PRO A 17 -17.44 41.32 6.40
CA PRO A 17 -18.37 40.25 6.04
C PRO A 17 -17.70 38.88 5.86
N ARG A 18 -18.40 37.84 6.32
CA ARG A 18 -18.07 36.42 6.09
C ARG A 18 -18.20 36.11 4.60
N SER A 19 -17.07 36.02 3.90
CA SER A 19 -17.02 35.40 2.57
C SER A 19 -17.19 33.89 2.72
N SER A 20 -18.27 33.38 2.14
CA SER A 20 -18.54 31.95 2.00
C SER A 20 -17.54 31.34 1.00
N LEU A 21 -16.42 30.81 1.50
CA LEU A 21 -15.53 30.00 0.69
C LEU A 21 -16.18 28.63 0.47
N VAL A 22 -16.73 28.44 -0.72
CA VAL A 22 -17.01 27.12 -1.28
C VAL A 22 -15.67 26.39 -1.41
N PRO A 23 -15.44 25.25 -0.71
CA PRO A 23 -14.20 24.53 -0.86
C PRO A 23 -14.15 23.86 -2.23
N ALA A 24 -13.19 24.30 -3.06
CA ALA A 24 -12.79 23.61 -4.28
C ALA A 24 -12.37 22.16 -3.95
N ARG A 25 -13.22 21.21 -4.33
CA ARG A 25 -12.94 19.77 -4.28
C ARG A 25 -11.72 19.47 -5.17
N THR A 26 -10.63 19.02 -4.57
CA THR A 26 -9.52 18.35 -5.27
C THR A 26 -9.30 16.94 -4.70
N PRO A 27 -8.84 15.98 -5.53
CA PRO A 27 -9.24 14.57 -5.48
C PRO A 27 -8.55 13.70 -4.42
N TRP A 28 -7.86 14.30 -3.44
CA TRP A 28 -7.16 13.52 -2.40
C TRP A 28 -7.85 13.49 -1.03
N ALA A 29 -9.04 14.08 -0.91
CA ALA A 29 -9.97 13.81 0.18
C ALA A 29 -10.77 12.54 -0.16
N GLY A 30 -10.16 11.40 0.11
CA GLY A 30 -10.77 10.10 -0.17
C GLY A 30 -9.73 9.01 -0.17
N THR A 31 -9.32 8.56 1.01
CA THR A 31 -9.10 7.12 1.24
C THR A 31 -10.43 6.40 1.08
N ASN A 32 -10.99 6.46 -0.13
CA ASN A 32 -11.88 5.42 -0.60
C ASN A 32 -11.03 4.18 -0.61
N ARG A 33 -11.34 3.29 0.32
CA ARG A 33 -11.03 1.87 0.21
C ARG A 33 -11.56 1.37 -1.13
N SER A 34 -10.78 1.55 -2.19
CA SER A 34 -10.67 0.45 -3.13
C SER A 34 -9.83 -0.58 -2.39
N TYR A 35 -10.55 -1.43 -1.64
CA TYR A 35 -10.23 -2.83 -1.79
C TYR A 35 -10.01 -3.07 -3.28
N ALA A 36 -9.08 -3.96 -3.58
CA ALA A 36 -9.28 -4.85 -4.68
C ALA A 36 -10.66 -5.55 -4.53
N GLN A 37 -11.79 -4.84 -4.64
CA GLN A 37 -12.87 -5.28 -5.50
C GLN A 37 -12.34 -5.08 -6.91
N ILE A 38 -11.33 -5.88 -7.24
CA ILE A 38 -11.28 -6.34 -8.61
C ILE A 38 -12.51 -7.24 -8.66
N SER A 39 -13.64 -6.67 -9.12
CA SER A 39 -14.79 -7.50 -9.46
C SER A 39 -14.27 -8.61 -10.35
N ARG A 40 -14.89 -9.79 -10.30
CA ARG A 40 -14.57 -10.87 -11.22
C ARG A 40 -14.50 -10.34 -12.67
N ASP A 41 -15.37 -9.37 -12.99
CA ASP A 41 -15.41 -8.62 -14.26
C ASP A 41 -14.17 -7.78 -14.56
N LYS A 42 -13.51 -7.23 -13.54
CA LYS A 42 -12.29 -6.42 -13.72
C LYS A 42 -11.03 -7.31 -13.81
N ILE A 43 -11.02 -8.48 -13.18
CA ILE A 43 -10.00 -9.54 -13.40
C ILE A 43 -10.19 -10.12 -14.79
N THR A 44 -11.42 -10.48 -15.19
CA THR A 44 -11.70 -11.02 -16.53
C THR A 44 -11.49 -9.99 -17.61
N ARG A 45 -11.82 -8.71 -17.40
CA ARG A 45 -11.48 -7.63 -18.35
C ARG A 45 -9.98 -7.41 -18.45
N ALA A 46 -9.23 -7.40 -17.34
CA ALA A 46 -7.77 -7.31 -17.36
C ALA A 46 -7.13 -8.50 -18.09
N MET A 47 -7.62 -9.73 -17.81
CA MET A 47 -7.21 -10.93 -18.53
C MET A 47 -7.57 -10.84 -20.02
N SER A 48 -8.76 -10.35 -20.39
CA SER A 48 -9.16 -10.23 -21.80
C SER A 48 -8.37 -9.15 -22.56
N GLN A 49 -7.96 -8.07 -21.88
CA GLN A 49 -7.09 -7.05 -22.46
C GLN A 49 -5.66 -7.58 -22.63
N GLN A 50 -5.13 -8.34 -21.66
CA GLN A 50 -3.84 -9.01 -21.81
C GLN A 50 -3.87 -10.11 -22.90
N GLN A 51 -4.99 -10.83 -23.04
CA GLN A 51 -5.20 -11.79 -24.14
C GLN A 51 -5.12 -11.10 -25.51
N LYS A 52 -5.83 -9.98 -25.70
CA LYS A 52 -5.79 -9.20 -26.95
C LYS A 52 -4.42 -8.59 -27.25
N LEU A 53 -3.65 -8.24 -26.22
CA LEU A 53 -2.28 -7.75 -26.39
C LEU A 53 -1.30 -8.88 -26.73
N GLY A 54 -1.51 -10.09 -26.18
CA GLY A 54 -0.75 -11.30 -26.53
C GLY A 54 -1.04 -11.83 -27.93
N GLU A 55 -2.29 -11.72 -28.39
CA GLU A 55 -2.71 -12.08 -29.77
C GLU A 55 -2.01 -11.25 -30.84
N ARG A 56 -1.62 -10.01 -30.54
CA ARG A 56 -0.90 -9.13 -31.48
C ARG A 56 0.58 -9.48 -31.68
N GLY A 57 1.13 -10.39 -30.89
CA GLY A 57 2.53 -10.81 -30.95
C GLY A 57 2.75 -12.33 -31.05
N ALA A 58 1.69 -13.14 -31.12
CA ALA A 58 1.81 -14.60 -31.08
C ALA A 58 2.06 -15.20 -32.48
N THR A 59 3.31 -15.55 -32.77
CA THR A 59 3.64 -16.57 -33.75
C THR A 59 3.27 -17.96 -33.20
N LYS A 60 2.52 -18.73 -34.02
CA LYS A 60 2.13 -20.16 -33.95
C LYS A 60 2.40 -20.98 -32.67
N GLU A 61 1.36 -21.73 -32.25
CA GLU A 61 1.37 -22.94 -31.38
C GLU A 61 1.30 -22.79 -29.85
N GLN A 62 0.80 -21.69 -29.28
CA GLN A 62 0.39 -21.70 -27.86
C GLN A 62 -1.11 -22.02 -27.74
N THR A 63 -1.44 -23.12 -27.08
CA THR A 63 -2.85 -23.49 -26.81
C THR A 63 -3.49 -22.40 -25.94
N MET A 64 -4.76 -22.03 -26.18
CA MET A 64 -5.48 -20.99 -25.41
C MET A 64 -5.37 -21.16 -23.88
N SER A 65 -5.33 -22.40 -23.40
CA SER A 65 -5.09 -22.74 -21.98
C SER A 65 -3.70 -22.32 -21.48
N GLN A 66 -2.66 -22.46 -22.30
CA GLN A 66 -1.30 -22.02 -21.96
C GLN A 66 -1.19 -20.49 -21.94
N MET A 67 -1.83 -19.80 -22.89
CA MET A 67 -1.90 -18.33 -22.89
C MET A 67 -2.64 -17.80 -21.65
N GLN A 68 -3.75 -18.43 -21.26
CA GLN A 68 -4.47 -18.08 -20.04
C GLN A 68 -3.61 -18.27 -18.78
N LYS A 69 -2.84 -19.36 -18.72
CA LYS A 69 -1.90 -19.62 -17.62
C LYS A 69 -0.80 -18.56 -17.59
N ALA A 70 -0.16 -18.26 -18.71
CA ALA A 70 0.89 -17.24 -18.80
C ALA A 70 0.37 -15.86 -18.36
N ALA A 71 -0.79 -15.45 -18.87
CA ALA A 71 -1.42 -14.19 -18.46
C ALA A 71 -1.72 -14.14 -16.95
N ALA A 72 -2.22 -15.24 -16.38
CA ALA A 72 -2.44 -15.32 -14.93
C ALA A 72 -1.12 -15.22 -14.13
N MET A 73 -0.03 -15.83 -14.62
CA MET A 73 1.29 -15.72 -14.00
C MET A 73 1.80 -14.28 -14.01
N ASP A 74 1.62 -13.57 -15.12
CA ASP A 74 2.08 -12.19 -15.27
C ASP A 74 1.35 -11.22 -14.34
N VAL A 75 0.04 -11.42 -14.12
CA VAL A 75 -0.72 -10.64 -13.14
C VAL A 75 -0.09 -10.70 -11.74
N PHE A 76 0.41 -11.85 -11.31
CA PHE A 76 1.07 -11.98 -10.00
C PHE A 76 2.48 -11.40 -9.99
N LYS A 77 3.24 -11.58 -11.07
CA LYS A 77 4.58 -10.98 -11.23
C LYS A 77 4.54 -9.46 -11.23
N ASP A 78 3.47 -8.87 -11.76
CA ASP A 78 3.29 -7.42 -11.82
C ASP A 78 2.80 -6.80 -10.51
N GLY A 79 2.47 -7.61 -9.50
CA GLY A 79 1.80 -7.16 -8.27
C GLY A 79 0.34 -6.78 -8.51
N GLY A 80 -0.31 -7.36 -9.52
CA GLY A 80 -1.72 -7.12 -9.86
C GLY A 80 -2.73 -7.94 -9.10
N GLY A 81 -2.30 -9.00 -8.41
CA GLY A 81 -3.13 -9.79 -7.52
C GLY A 81 -3.55 -9.04 -6.25
N PRO A 82 -4.58 -9.53 -5.53
CA PRO A 82 -4.89 -9.07 -4.19
C PRO A 82 -3.73 -9.36 -3.22
N LEU A 83 -3.73 -8.68 -2.07
CA LEU A 83 -2.84 -9.04 -0.95
C LEU A 83 -3.11 -10.48 -0.52
N PHE A 84 -2.14 -11.10 0.16
CA PHE A 84 -2.29 -12.50 0.56
C PHE A 84 -3.51 -12.68 1.45
N PRO A 85 -4.27 -13.77 1.25
CA PRO A 85 -5.40 -14.08 2.10
C PRO A 85 -4.94 -14.18 3.55
N GLY A 86 -5.66 -13.51 4.46
CA GLY A 86 -5.28 -13.46 5.87
C GLY A 86 -4.25 -12.38 6.23
N THR A 87 -3.89 -11.49 5.29
CA THR A 87 -3.14 -10.28 5.60
C THR A 87 -3.97 -9.36 6.50
N PHE A 88 -3.56 -9.21 7.75
CA PHE A 88 -4.27 -8.36 8.71
C PHE A 88 -3.45 -7.14 9.10
N VAL A 89 -4.02 -5.96 8.89
CA VAL A 89 -3.38 -4.69 9.19
C VAL A 89 -4.11 -4.04 10.36
N PRO A 90 -3.51 -3.98 11.56
CA PRO A 90 -4.21 -3.45 12.71
C PRO A 90 -4.45 -1.95 12.57
N ILE A 91 -5.71 -1.53 12.73
CA ILE A 91 -6.13 -0.14 12.74
C ILE A 91 -5.57 0.61 13.96
N PRO A 92 -5.37 1.94 13.87
CA PRO A 92 -4.97 2.77 15.00
C PRO A 92 -5.92 2.60 16.18
N PHE A 93 -5.41 2.77 17.41
CA PHE A 93 -6.21 2.59 18.63
C PHE A 93 -7.48 3.46 18.64
N SER A 94 -7.42 4.68 18.10
CA SER A 94 -8.55 5.62 18.01
C SER A 94 -9.68 5.15 17.10
N GLN A 95 -9.40 4.25 16.15
CA GLN A 95 -10.38 3.76 15.16
C GLN A 95 -10.95 2.39 15.53
N ARG A 96 -10.52 1.79 16.65
CA ARG A 96 -10.97 0.45 17.05
C ARG A 96 -12.45 0.45 17.45
N PRO A 97 -13.13 -0.72 17.32
CA PRO A 97 -14.49 -0.87 17.82
C PRO A 97 -14.57 -0.48 19.29
N LYS A 98 -15.55 0.36 19.63
CA LYS A 98 -15.80 0.77 21.02
C LYS A 98 -16.56 -0.30 21.82
N ASN A 99 -17.34 -1.14 21.14
CA ASN A 99 -18.05 -2.25 21.76
C ASN A 99 -17.04 -3.32 22.22
N PRO A 100 -17.07 -3.77 23.49
CA PRO A 100 -16.11 -4.73 24.04
C PRO A 100 -16.15 -6.10 23.33
N LEU A 101 -17.33 -6.57 22.94
CA LEU A 101 -17.46 -7.85 22.23
C LEU A 101 -16.85 -7.77 20.83
N ASP A 102 -17.08 -6.67 20.11
CA ASP A 102 -16.48 -6.47 18.79
C ASP A 102 -14.97 -6.23 18.89
N LEU A 103 -14.50 -5.58 19.95
CA LEU A 103 -13.09 -5.45 20.24
C LEU A 103 -12.45 -6.83 20.51
N ALA A 104 -13.09 -7.68 21.31
CA ALA A 104 -12.60 -9.03 21.59
C ALA A 104 -12.53 -9.87 20.31
N ARG A 105 -13.58 -9.85 19.48
CA ARG A 105 -13.59 -10.50 18.15
C ARG A 105 -12.47 -9.96 17.25
N TYR A 106 -12.27 -8.64 17.24
CA TYR A 106 -11.21 -8.00 16.48
C TYR A 106 -9.81 -8.47 16.93
N GLN A 107 -9.56 -8.55 18.23
CA GLN A 107 -8.29 -9.06 18.76
C GLN A 107 -8.12 -10.56 18.46
N TRP A 108 -9.20 -11.35 18.51
CA TRP A 108 -9.17 -12.76 18.11
C TRP A 108 -8.75 -12.93 16.65
N TRP A 109 -9.32 -12.15 15.73
CA TRP A 109 -8.92 -12.19 14.32
C TRP A 109 -7.49 -11.74 14.10
N ARG A 110 -7.04 -10.71 14.83
CA ARG A 110 -5.65 -10.27 14.82
C ARG A 110 -4.71 -11.37 15.30
N LEU A 111 -5.05 -12.06 16.38
CA LEU A 111 -4.25 -13.17 16.91
C LEU A 111 -4.21 -14.34 15.92
N LYS A 112 -5.36 -14.69 15.32
CA LYS A 112 -5.44 -15.73 14.29
C LYS A 112 -4.56 -15.41 13.08
N SER A 113 -4.60 -14.16 12.58
CA SER A 113 -3.73 -13.73 11.47
C SER A 113 -2.26 -13.71 11.87
N TYR A 114 -1.93 -13.30 13.10
CA TYR A 114 -0.57 -13.36 13.61
C TYR A 114 -0.05 -14.80 13.65
N ALA A 115 -0.86 -15.75 14.15
CA ALA A 115 -0.51 -17.17 14.13
C ALA A 115 -0.30 -17.69 12.70
N GLN A 116 -1.15 -17.30 11.75
CA GLN A 116 -0.97 -17.63 10.33
C GLN A 116 0.33 -17.06 9.76
N CYS A 117 0.71 -15.83 10.10
CA CYS A 117 2.00 -15.24 9.71
C CYS A 117 3.16 -16.07 10.25
N VAL A 118 3.13 -16.43 11.53
CA VAL A 118 4.18 -17.23 12.17
C VAL A 118 4.28 -18.61 11.51
N LEU A 119 3.16 -19.29 11.29
CA LEU A 119 3.12 -20.60 10.64
C LEU A 119 3.67 -20.53 9.22
N SER A 120 3.26 -19.54 8.43
CA SER A 120 3.75 -19.34 7.06
C SER A 120 5.29 -19.23 7.00
N LEU A 121 5.89 -18.43 7.88
CA LEU A 121 7.35 -18.28 7.95
C LEU A 121 8.02 -19.55 8.49
N LEU A 122 7.41 -20.22 9.48
CA LEU A 122 7.93 -21.45 10.06
C LEU A 122 7.95 -22.59 9.04
N THR A 123 6.89 -22.75 8.24
CA THR A 123 6.81 -23.78 7.19
C THR A 123 7.96 -23.65 6.21
N ILE A 124 8.28 -22.44 5.74
CA ILE A 124 9.43 -22.23 4.83
C ILE A 124 10.74 -22.43 5.54
N LYS A 125 10.87 -21.97 6.78
CA LYS A 125 12.09 -22.18 7.58
C LYS A 125 12.39 -23.66 7.72
N LEU A 126 11.40 -24.48 8.09
CA LEU A 126 11.53 -25.93 8.22
C LEU A 126 11.80 -26.60 6.87
N ARG A 127 11.10 -26.20 5.80
CA ARG A 127 11.33 -26.71 4.44
C ARG A 127 12.74 -26.39 3.91
N SER A 128 13.33 -25.28 4.37
CA SER A 128 14.69 -24.86 4.00
C SER A 128 15.80 -25.55 4.80
N MET A 129 15.47 -26.46 5.71
CA MET A 129 16.46 -27.27 6.42
C MET A 129 16.74 -28.54 5.61
N PRO A 130 17.99 -28.77 5.15
CA PRO A 130 18.34 -30.02 4.46
C PRO A 130 18.09 -31.25 5.32
N ASN A 131 18.38 -31.15 6.63
CA ASN A 131 18.16 -32.18 7.65
C ASN A 131 17.55 -31.51 8.90
N TRP A 132 16.85 -32.28 9.73
CA TRP A 132 16.21 -31.75 10.95
C TRP A 132 17.21 -31.17 11.98
N THR A 133 18.49 -31.53 11.90
CA THR A 133 19.58 -31.01 12.75
C THR A 133 20.35 -29.83 12.16
N THR A 134 20.17 -29.51 10.87
CA THR A 134 20.97 -28.48 10.19
C THR A 134 20.27 -27.13 10.20
N ARG A 135 21.06 -26.04 10.15
CA ARG A 135 20.51 -24.68 10.16
C ARG A 135 19.69 -24.44 8.88
N PRO A 136 18.56 -23.70 8.97
CA PRO A 136 17.75 -23.37 7.80
C PRO A 136 18.55 -22.49 6.83
N GLN A 137 18.49 -22.82 5.54
CA GLN A 137 19.12 -22.04 4.48
C GLN A 137 18.43 -20.69 4.30
N TRP A 138 17.09 -20.66 4.43
CA TRP A 138 16.33 -19.43 4.31
C TRP A 138 16.43 -18.58 5.59
N LYS A 139 16.75 -17.29 5.41
CA LYS A 139 16.87 -16.31 6.49
C LYS A 139 15.88 -15.17 6.30
N VAL A 140 14.99 -15.01 7.27
CA VAL A 140 13.91 -14.00 7.25
C VAL A 140 14.48 -12.56 7.24
N HIS A 141 15.57 -12.32 7.98
CA HIS A 141 16.12 -10.98 8.25
C HIS A 141 15.06 -9.94 8.69
N ARG A 142 14.10 -10.37 9.53
CA ARG A 142 12.92 -9.59 9.92
C ARG A 142 13.22 -8.17 10.43
N GLY A 143 14.30 -8.00 11.20
CA GLY A 143 14.72 -6.70 11.75
C GLY A 143 15.10 -5.66 10.69
N ARG A 144 15.47 -6.08 9.46
CA ARG A 144 15.84 -5.16 8.37
C ARG A 144 14.64 -4.71 7.54
N ILE A 145 13.51 -5.42 7.60
CA ILE A 145 12.35 -5.16 6.74
C ILE A 145 11.76 -3.77 6.99
N ALA A 146 11.54 -3.39 8.26
CA ALA A 146 10.91 -2.11 8.57
C ALA A 146 11.79 -0.89 8.22
N PRO A 147 13.10 -0.86 8.54
CA PRO A 147 14.00 0.18 8.05
C PRO A 147 14.09 0.25 6.52
N THR A 148 14.16 -0.91 5.84
CA THR A 148 14.20 -0.97 4.37
C THR A 148 12.91 -0.40 3.76
N ALA A 149 11.73 -0.79 4.27
CA ALA A 149 10.45 -0.26 3.82
C ALA A 149 10.38 1.26 3.94
N ARG A 150 10.85 1.80 5.07
CA ARG A 150 10.88 3.23 5.31
C ARG A 150 11.77 3.96 4.29
N ALA A 151 13.00 3.48 4.10
CA ALA A 151 13.94 4.09 3.16
C ALA A 151 13.39 4.06 1.73
N MET A 152 12.94 2.89 1.27
CA MET A 152 12.38 2.72 -0.07
C MET A 152 11.15 3.59 -0.29
N TYR A 153 10.23 3.65 0.67
CA TYR A 153 8.99 4.40 0.50
C TYR A 153 9.25 5.91 0.47
N ARG A 154 10.18 6.40 1.30
CA ARG A 154 10.64 7.78 1.22
C ARG A 154 11.23 8.11 -0.15
N GLU A 155 12.14 7.28 -0.65
CA GLU A 155 12.76 7.45 -1.97
C GLU A 155 11.69 7.45 -3.09
N VAL A 156 10.69 6.57 -3.00
CA VAL A 156 9.55 6.56 -3.94
C VAL A 156 8.74 7.86 -3.87
N LEU A 157 8.46 8.41 -2.70
CA LEU A 157 7.71 9.66 -2.57
C LEU A 157 8.51 10.87 -3.09
N GLU A 158 9.82 10.92 -2.82
CA GLU A 158 10.73 11.93 -3.33
C GLU A 158 10.86 11.85 -4.86
N ALA A 159 11.13 10.67 -5.42
CA ALA A 159 11.16 10.43 -6.86
C ALA A 159 9.80 10.73 -7.50
N PHE A 160 8.70 10.39 -6.81
CA PHE A 160 7.37 10.70 -7.28
C PHE A 160 7.17 12.20 -7.40
N ALA A 161 7.52 12.99 -6.39
CA ALA A 161 7.40 14.45 -6.44
C ALA A 161 8.27 15.05 -7.56
N ALA A 162 9.52 14.58 -7.69
CA ALA A 162 10.45 15.01 -8.73
C ALA A 162 10.02 14.61 -10.16
N GLY A 163 9.12 13.64 -10.30
CA GLY A 163 8.70 13.12 -11.62
C GLY A 163 9.69 12.12 -12.22
N ASP A 164 10.58 11.54 -11.41
CA ASP A 164 11.53 10.52 -11.84
C ASP A 164 10.84 9.16 -11.99
N LYS A 165 10.36 8.89 -13.22
CA LYS A 165 9.71 7.63 -13.58
C LYS A 165 10.63 6.42 -13.46
N ALA A 166 11.94 6.59 -13.70
CA ALA A 166 12.89 5.49 -13.72
C ALA A 166 13.12 4.94 -12.32
N THR A 167 13.34 5.83 -11.34
CA THR A 167 13.47 5.43 -9.93
C THR A 167 12.19 4.78 -9.40
N VAL A 168 11.02 5.32 -9.74
CA VAL A 168 9.74 4.71 -9.35
C VAL A 168 9.56 3.30 -9.94
N ALA A 169 9.91 3.10 -11.23
CA ALA A 169 9.82 1.79 -11.88
C ALA A 169 10.75 0.75 -11.26
N ARG A 170 11.95 1.17 -10.84
CA ARG A 170 12.93 0.30 -10.17
C ARG A 170 12.43 -0.15 -8.79
N LEU A 171 11.93 0.78 -7.98
CA LEU A 171 11.57 0.52 -6.58
C LEU A 171 10.20 -0.15 -6.41
N CYS A 172 9.25 0.14 -7.29
CA CYS A 172 7.88 -0.37 -7.21
C CYS A 172 7.67 -1.60 -8.10
N MET A 173 6.67 -2.41 -7.77
CA MET A 173 6.16 -3.44 -8.67
C MET A 173 5.51 -2.78 -9.91
N PRO A 174 5.55 -3.42 -11.09
CA PRO A 174 5.12 -2.81 -12.36
C PRO A 174 3.75 -2.15 -12.32
N ARG A 175 2.75 -2.79 -11.73
CA ARG A 175 1.39 -2.22 -11.65
C ARG A 175 1.32 -0.95 -10.80
N PHE A 176 2.02 -0.94 -9.67
CA PHE A 176 2.03 0.23 -8.79
C PHE A 176 2.85 1.37 -9.40
N ALA A 177 3.96 1.06 -10.06
CA ALA A 177 4.72 2.02 -10.86
C ALA A 177 3.84 2.66 -11.95
N ALA A 178 3.07 1.87 -12.69
CA ALA A 178 2.17 2.38 -13.73
C ALA A 178 1.09 3.33 -13.17
N GLN A 179 0.55 3.05 -11.97
CA GLN A 179 -0.39 3.96 -11.29
C GLN A 179 0.26 5.28 -10.93
N LEU A 180 1.50 5.25 -10.41
CA LEU A 180 2.26 6.44 -10.07
C LEU A 180 2.65 7.23 -11.33
N HIS A 181 3.10 6.58 -12.39
CA HIS A 181 3.40 7.21 -13.67
C HIS A 181 2.15 7.91 -14.25
N ALA A 182 1.01 7.24 -14.28
CA ALA A 182 -0.25 7.86 -14.72
C ALA A 182 -0.65 9.06 -13.86
N ALA A 183 -0.34 9.05 -12.56
CA ALA A 183 -0.56 10.21 -11.69
C ALA A 183 0.45 11.34 -11.93
N MET A 184 1.69 11.04 -12.34
CA MET A 184 2.66 12.05 -12.78
C MET A 184 2.23 12.70 -14.09
N ASP A 185 1.74 11.92 -15.05
CA ASP A 185 1.35 12.38 -16.38
C ASP A 185 0.13 13.31 -16.36
N ARG A 186 -0.71 13.20 -15.33
CA ARG A 186 -1.87 14.08 -15.11
C ARG A 186 -1.52 15.41 -14.45
N ARG A 187 -0.25 15.64 -14.06
CA ARG A 187 0.14 16.90 -13.40
C ARG A 187 0.11 18.05 -14.40
N SER A 188 -0.20 19.24 -13.89
CA SER A 188 -0.10 20.47 -14.70
C SER A 188 1.36 20.65 -15.14
N PRO A 189 1.63 20.89 -16.44
CA PRO A 189 2.98 21.11 -16.93
C PRO A 189 3.61 22.42 -16.42
N HIS A 190 2.79 23.31 -15.84
CA HIS A 190 3.20 24.60 -15.29
C HIS A 190 3.46 24.55 -13.77
N GLU A 191 3.20 23.42 -13.12
CA GLU A 191 3.39 23.22 -11.68
C GLU A 191 4.46 22.18 -11.42
N THR A 192 5.32 22.41 -10.43
CA THR A 192 6.21 21.40 -9.88
C THR A 192 5.75 21.02 -8.47
N VAL A 193 5.92 19.74 -8.12
CA VAL A 193 5.53 19.21 -6.82
C VAL A 193 6.78 18.98 -6.00
N ARG A 194 6.84 19.50 -4.79
CA ARG A 194 7.92 19.23 -3.84
C ARG A 194 7.39 18.44 -2.67
N PHE A 195 8.06 17.34 -2.39
CA PHE A 195 7.81 16.49 -1.22
C PHE A 195 8.97 16.63 -0.25
N GLU A 196 8.64 16.73 1.03
CA GLU A 196 9.61 16.76 2.11
C GLU A 196 9.15 15.86 3.26
N HIS A 197 10.08 15.00 3.69
CA HIS A 197 9.90 14.22 4.90
C HIS A 197 10.36 15.04 6.10
N VAL A 198 9.41 15.52 6.91
CA VAL A 198 9.71 16.40 8.05
C VAL A 198 10.31 15.60 9.21
N LYS A 199 9.59 14.59 9.69
CA LYS A 199 10.05 13.71 10.78
C LYS A 199 9.24 12.43 10.87
N ASP A 200 9.83 11.40 11.45
CA ASP A 200 9.05 10.27 11.95
C ASP A 200 8.25 10.68 13.18
N THR A 201 6.99 10.29 13.19
CA THR A 201 6.11 10.43 14.34
C THR A 201 6.03 9.08 15.07
N ARG A 202 5.71 9.09 16.37
CA ARG A 202 5.49 7.86 17.17
C ARG A 202 6.64 6.84 17.11
N ARG A 203 7.90 7.31 17.23
CA ARG A 203 9.14 6.51 17.08
C ARG A 203 9.24 5.28 18.01
N LEU A 204 8.52 5.28 19.14
CA LEU A 204 8.50 4.14 20.06
C LEU A 204 7.73 2.93 19.52
N VAL A 205 6.81 3.16 18.57
CA VAL A 205 5.91 2.11 18.02
C VAL A 205 6.12 1.91 16.53
N TYR A 206 6.69 2.90 15.83
CA TYR A 206 6.89 2.90 14.39
C TYR A 206 8.35 3.19 14.03
N PRO A 207 8.88 2.61 12.93
CA PRO A 207 8.20 1.71 11.99
C PRO A 207 8.00 0.30 12.56
N ARG A 208 6.90 -0.37 12.20
CA ARG A 208 6.61 -1.74 12.65
C ARG A 208 6.04 -2.62 11.55
N ILE A 209 6.36 -3.91 11.61
CA ILE A 209 5.77 -4.91 10.71
C ILE A 209 4.35 -5.23 11.21
N ALA A 210 3.36 -4.97 10.37
CA ALA A 210 1.97 -5.26 10.61
C ALA A 210 1.61 -6.72 10.27
N SER A 211 2.08 -7.21 9.13
CA SER A 211 1.83 -8.57 8.63
C SER A 211 3.04 -9.05 7.84
N HIS A 212 3.39 -10.33 7.93
CA HIS A 212 4.52 -10.91 7.20
C HIS A 212 4.20 -12.36 6.82
N LEU A 213 4.05 -12.61 5.53
CA LEU A 213 3.58 -13.86 4.98
C LEU A 213 4.45 -14.27 3.79
N ILE A 214 4.61 -15.56 3.57
CA ILE A 214 5.28 -16.15 2.42
C ILE A 214 4.44 -17.30 1.86
N HIS A 215 4.07 -17.21 0.58
CA HIS A 215 3.21 -18.20 -0.08
C HIS A 215 3.58 -18.36 -1.55
N ALA A 216 3.28 -19.53 -2.10
CA ALA A 216 3.20 -19.72 -3.55
C ALA A 216 1.89 -19.08 -4.04
N ILE A 217 1.92 -17.79 -4.42
CA ILE A 217 0.73 -17.13 -4.97
C ILE A 217 0.39 -17.70 -6.34
N ASN A 218 1.42 -18.03 -7.12
CA ASN A 218 1.27 -18.56 -8.44
C ASN A 218 1.16 -20.09 -8.36
N PRO A 219 -0.03 -20.68 -8.60
CA PRO A 219 -0.21 -22.13 -8.53
C PRO A 219 0.56 -22.88 -9.63
N TYR A 220 1.00 -22.16 -10.66
CA TYR A 220 1.76 -22.71 -11.78
C TYR A 220 3.28 -22.61 -11.59
N ASP A 221 3.75 -21.74 -10.70
CA ASP A 221 5.17 -21.63 -10.35
C ASP A 221 5.43 -22.38 -9.04
N LYS A 222 5.90 -23.62 -9.18
CA LYS A 222 6.24 -24.47 -8.04
C LYS A 222 7.61 -24.13 -7.44
N THR A 223 8.39 -23.29 -8.12
CA THR A 223 9.78 -23.01 -7.78
C THR A 223 9.95 -21.71 -7.02
N VAL A 224 9.05 -20.74 -7.20
CA VAL A 224 9.16 -19.42 -6.58
C VAL A 224 8.05 -19.20 -5.55
N LEU A 225 8.45 -18.76 -4.37
CA LEU A 225 7.57 -18.24 -3.34
C LEU A 225 7.59 -16.72 -3.40
N THR A 226 6.46 -16.09 -3.11
CA THR A 226 6.42 -14.64 -2.92
C THR A 226 6.30 -14.35 -1.44
N GLU A 227 7.20 -13.50 -0.96
CA GLU A 227 7.20 -12.98 0.40
C GLU A 227 6.56 -11.59 0.39
N GLN A 228 5.54 -11.41 1.22
CA GLN A 228 4.82 -10.14 1.40
C GLN A 228 5.00 -9.65 2.84
N ALA A 229 5.47 -8.41 2.99
CA ALA A 229 5.57 -7.75 4.28
C ALA A 229 4.80 -6.43 4.25
N VAL A 230 3.88 -6.25 5.19
CA VAL A 230 3.18 -4.98 5.40
C VAL A 230 3.85 -4.26 6.55
N VAL A 231 4.35 -3.06 6.31
CA VAL A 231 5.01 -2.22 7.30
C VAL A 231 4.18 -0.96 7.53
N ALA A 232 3.86 -0.70 8.79
CA ALA A 232 3.24 0.54 9.19
C ALA A 232 4.34 1.58 9.46
N LEU A 233 4.22 2.73 8.81
CA LEU A 233 5.10 3.89 8.93
C LEU A 233 4.29 5.06 9.49
N SER A 234 4.86 5.81 10.43
CA SER A 234 4.23 7.00 11.00
C SER A 234 5.17 8.18 10.76
N SER A 235 4.71 9.16 10.00
CA SER A 235 5.55 10.31 9.63
C SER A 235 4.72 11.57 9.42
N GLN A 236 5.35 12.70 9.73
CA GLN A 236 4.91 14.01 9.30
C GLN A 236 5.55 14.31 7.95
N GLN A 237 4.70 14.57 6.96
CA GLN A 237 5.09 14.82 5.58
C GLN A 237 4.59 16.19 5.16
N GLN A 238 5.38 16.84 4.31
CA GLN A 238 5.06 18.14 3.73
C GLN A 238 5.02 18.00 2.21
N LEU A 239 3.95 18.54 1.63
CA LEU A 239 3.77 18.62 0.18
C LEU A 239 3.47 20.07 -0.18
N SER A 240 4.17 20.60 -1.18
CA SER A 240 3.90 21.94 -1.72
C SER A 240 3.94 21.91 -3.25
N ARG A 241 3.20 22.83 -3.87
CA ARG A 241 3.23 23.04 -5.31
C ARG A 241 3.85 24.38 -5.61
N HIS A 242 4.75 24.40 -6.58
CA HIS A 242 5.52 25.56 -6.99
C HIS A 242 5.22 25.85 -8.46
N ARG A 243 5.28 27.11 -8.86
CA ARG A 243 5.22 27.48 -10.27
C ARG A 243 6.53 27.07 -10.96
N LYS A 244 6.46 26.51 -12.16
CA LYS A 244 7.64 26.08 -12.92
C LYS A 244 8.49 27.30 -13.34
N GLY A 245 9.80 27.25 -13.11
CA GLY A 245 10.75 28.32 -13.45
C GLY A 245 11.10 29.28 -12.30
N ALA A 246 10.43 29.13 -11.16
CA ALA A 246 10.74 29.86 -9.94
C ALA A 246 11.92 29.25 -9.17
N ALA A 247 12.88 30.09 -8.78
CA ALA A 247 14.07 29.68 -8.01
C ALA A 247 13.90 29.85 -6.49
N ALA A 248 12.83 30.51 -6.01
CA ALA A 248 12.68 30.92 -4.61
C ALA A 248 11.54 30.19 -3.88
N ALA A 249 11.65 30.16 -2.55
CA ALA A 249 10.60 29.67 -1.64
C ALA A 249 9.30 30.50 -1.67
N ASP A 250 9.34 31.70 -2.26
CA ASP A 250 8.22 32.64 -2.37
C ASP A 250 7.22 32.31 -3.50
N ASP A 251 7.48 31.27 -4.30
CA ASP A 251 6.64 30.85 -5.43
C ASP A 251 5.77 29.63 -5.14
N ILE A 252 5.53 29.35 -3.85
CA ILE A 252 4.55 28.37 -3.41
C ILE A 252 3.16 28.88 -3.82
N ILE A 253 2.42 28.05 -4.56
CA ILE A 253 1.04 28.35 -4.93
C ILE A 253 0.23 28.51 -3.63
N PRO A 254 -0.45 29.66 -3.41
CA PRO A 254 -1.20 29.90 -2.17
C PRO A 254 -2.17 28.76 -1.84
N GLY A 255 -2.15 28.31 -0.58
CA GLY A 255 -2.97 27.17 -0.11
C GLY A 255 -2.50 25.79 -0.59
N SER A 256 -1.38 25.68 -1.31
CA SER A 256 -0.84 24.40 -1.75
C SER A 256 0.02 23.68 -0.71
N LEU A 257 0.60 24.42 0.23
CA LEU A 257 1.40 23.86 1.32
C LEU A 257 0.51 23.03 2.25
N ARG A 258 0.79 21.73 2.34
CA ARG A 258 0.08 20.79 3.19
C ARG A 258 1.06 20.02 4.03
N VAL A 259 0.95 20.17 5.34
CA VAL A 259 1.69 19.38 6.32
C VAL A 259 0.71 18.40 6.97
N GLN A 260 1.03 17.10 6.91
CA GLN A 260 0.16 16.03 7.40
C GLN A 260 0.95 15.04 8.26
N ASP A 261 0.47 14.77 9.47
CA ASP A 261 0.89 13.58 10.23
C ASP A 261 -0.02 12.41 9.85
N LYS A 262 0.56 11.34 9.31
CA LYS A 262 -0.19 10.17 8.87
C LYS A 262 0.53 8.87 9.18
N ILE A 263 -0.30 7.82 9.33
CA ILE A 263 0.14 6.44 9.41
C ILE A 263 -0.18 5.78 8.07
N GLU A 264 0.86 5.30 7.38
CA GLU A 264 0.74 4.65 6.08
C GLU A 264 1.19 3.19 6.21
N TYR A 265 0.46 2.29 5.56
CA TYR A 265 0.81 0.88 5.53
C TYR A 265 1.37 0.54 4.15
N VAL A 266 2.69 0.36 4.09
CA VAL A 266 3.41 0.06 2.86
C VAL A 266 3.52 -1.45 2.73
N VAL A 267 3.17 -1.97 1.56
CA VAL A 267 3.26 -3.39 1.22
C VAL A 267 4.52 -3.60 0.39
N LEU A 268 5.41 -4.44 0.89
CA LEU A 268 6.59 -4.91 0.18
C LEU A 268 6.37 -6.33 -0.33
N ALA A 269 6.98 -6.62 -1.48
CA ALA A 269 7.04 -7.93 -2.09
C ALA A 269 8.48 -8.28 -2.48
N ARG A 270 8.84 -9.56 -2.38
CA ARG A 270 10.02 -10.14 -3.05
C ARG A 270 9.76 -11.59 -3.41
N ALA A 271 10.53 -12.11 -4.35
CA ALA A 271 10.51 -13.52 -4.72
C ALA A 271 11.61 -14.28 -3.98
N THR A 272 11.35 -15.53 -3.64
CA THR A 272 12.31 -16.45 -3.02
C THR A 272 12.25 -17.78 -3.76
N ASP A 273 13.39 -18.28 -4.23
CA ASP A 273 13.47 -19.61 -4.86
C ASP A 273 13.38 -20.70 -3.78
N THR A 274 12.58 -21.74 -4.04
CA THR A 274 12.39 -22.91 -3.15
C THR A 274 13.54 -23.91 -3.20
N LYS A 275 14.39 -23.87 -4.23
CA LYS A 275 15.52 -24.80 -4.38
C LYS A 275 16.74 -24.33 -3.61
N THR A 276 17.11 -23.07 -3.80
CA THR A 276 18.36 -22.50 -3.29
C THR A 276 18.13 -21.49 -2.16
N TYR A 277 16.89 -21.04 -1.96
CA TYR A 277 16.49 -20.02 -0.97
C TYR A 277 17.09 -18.60 -1.07
N PRO A 278 17.72 -18.12 -2.18
CA PRO A 278 17.99 -16.71 -2.34
C PRO A 278 16.69 -15.95 -2.50
N SER A 279 16.65 -14.75 -1.92
CA SER A 279 15.51 -13.84 -2.07
C SER A 279 15.93 -12.65 -2.92
N THR A 280 15.06 -12.22 -3.83
CA THR A 280 15.27 -11.01 -4.63
C THR A 280 15.23 -9.76 -3.76
N GLN A 281 15.61 -8.62 -4.34
CA GLN A 281 15.42 -7.33 -3.69
C GLN A 281 13.93 -7.08 -3.41
N TRP A 282 13.64 -6.40 -2.30
CA TRP A 282 12.31 -5.90 -1.99
C TRP A 282 11.88 -4.87 -3.04
N ARG A 283 10.60 -4.95 -3.43
CA ARG A 283 9.92 -3.93 -4.24
C ARG A 283 8.62 -3.53 -3.55
N ILE A 284 8.19 -2.30 -3.75
CA ILE A 284 6.92 -1.81 -3.20
C ILE A 284 5.78 -2.36 -4.05
N TRP A 285 4.98 -3.25 -3.48
CA TRP A 285 3.74 -3.72 -4.09
C TRP A 285 2.72 -2.58 -4.14
N GLY A 286 2.59 -1.83 -3.06
CA GLY A 286 1.68 -0.70 -2.99
C GLY A 286 1.47 -0.22 -1.57
N THR A 287 0.35 0.47 -1.34
CA THR A 287 -0.08 0.90 -0.01
C THR A 287 -1.44 0.27 0.32
N THR A 288 -1.72 0.10 1.61
CA THR A 288 -2.99 -0.45 2.09
C THR A 288 -3.52 0.33 3.28
N GLY A 289 -4.78 0.08 3.62
CA GLY A 289 -5.42 0.62 4.83
C GLY A 289 -5.42 -0.39 5.96
N GLY A 290 -5.84 0.06 7.15
CA GLY A 290 -6.12 -0.85 8.24
C GLY A 290 -7.34 -1.72 7.96
N THR A 291 -7.28 -2.98 8.38
CA THR A 291 -8.36 -3.96 8.31
C THR A 291 -9.43 -3.59 9.34
N THR A 292 -10.62 -3.19 8.89
CA THR A 292 -11.77 -2.99 9.80
C THR A 292 -12.60 -4.27 9.89
N PRO A 293 -13.44 -4.44 10.91
CA PRO A 293 -14.28 -5.62 11.07
C PRO A 293 -15.12 -5.97 9.84
N GLU A 294 -15.73 -4.98 9.19
CA GLU A 294 -16.62 -5.17 8.04
C GLU A 294 -15.82 -5.74 6.86
N ALA A 295 -14.64 -5.16 6.65
CA ALA A 295 -13.78 -5.50 5.55
C ALA A 295 -13.13 -6.88 5.72
N TYR A 296 -12.82 -7.26 6.97
CA TYR A 296 -12.38 -8.62 7.31
C TYR A 296 -13.48 -9.64 7.07
N ARG A 297 -14.73 -9.37 7.47
CA ARG A 297 -15.86 -10.27 7.24
C ARG A 297 -16.12 -10.49 5.75
N ALA A 298 -16.06 -9.43 4.95
CA ALA A 298 -16.20 -9.52 3.50
C ALA A 298 -15.11 -10.42 2.88
N GLU A 299 -13.86 -10.27 3.31
CA GLU A 299 -12.75 -11.13 2.87
C GLU A 299 -13.00 -12.60 3.27
N GLN A 300 -13.41 -12.86 4.51
CA GLN A 300 -13.71 -14.23 4.96
C GLN A 300 -14.86 -14.85 4.15
N ALA A 301 -15.90 -14.09 3.83
CA ALA A 301 -17.01 -14.58 3.00
C ALA A 301 -16.53 -14.98 1.59
N VAL A 302 -15.64 -14.19 0.99
CA VAL A 302 -15.03 -14.52 -0.31
C VAL A 302 -14.17 -15.78 -0.21
N ILE A 303 -13.32 -15.89 0.81
CA ILE A 303 -12.46 -17.06 1.01
C ILE A 303 -13.30 -18.33 1.23
N LEU A 304 -14.35 -18.25 2.05
CA LEU A 304 -15.26 -19.37 2.31
C LEU A 304 -15.97 -19.81 1.02
N LYS A 305 -16.44 -18.85 0.22
CA LYS A 305 -17.06 -19.14 -1.07
C LYS A 305 -16.08 -19.81 -2.04
N GLU A 306 -14.85 -19.32 -2.13
CA GLU A 306 -13.82 -19.91 -3.00
C GLU A 306 -13.39 -21.30 -2.54
N THR A 307 -13.27 -21.51 -1.22
CA THR A 307 -12.93 -22.82 -0.66
C THR A 307 -14.05 -23.83 -0.86
N ALA A 308 -15.31 -23.44 -0.63
CA ALA A 308 -16.48 -24.28 -0.93
C ALA A 308 -16.55 -24.66 -2.43
N HIS A 309 -16.35 -23.69 -3.31
CA HIS A 309 -16.29 -23.94 -4.76
C HIS A 309 -15.17 -24.91 -5.14
N ARG A 310 -13.96 -24.75 -4.57
CA ARG A 310 -12.83 -25.68 -4.81
C ARG A 310 -13.09 -27.08 -4.24
N ALA A 311 -13.85 -27.19 -3.15
CA ALA A 311 -14.28 -28.45 -2.57
C ALA A 311 -15.44 -29.11 -3.35
N GLY A 312 -15.90 -28.51 -4.46
CA GLY A 312 -16.99 -29.04 -5.28
C GLY A 312 -18.37 -28.82 -4.71
N TRP A 313 -18.51 -28.03 -3.64
CA TRP A 313 -19.81 -27.69 -3.09
C TRP A 313 -20.43 -26.57 -3.93
N LYS A 314 -21.56 -26.87 -4.58
CA LYS A 314 -22.35 -25.87 -5.30
C LYS A 314 -23.08 -24.99 -4.27
N ASP A 315 -23.02 -23.68 -4.46
CA ASP A 315 -23.84 -22.73 -3.70
C ASP A 315 -25.32 -23.17 -3.85
N ARG A 316 -25.94 -23.64 -2.76
CA ARG A 316 -27.40 -23.73 -2.73
C ARG A 316 -27.90 -22.30 -2.65
N VAL A 317 -28.52 -21.84 -3.73
CA VAL A 317 -29.17 -20.53 -3.87
C VAL A 317 -30.18 -20.33 -2.74
#